data_AF-A0A9W9ZU95-F1
#
_entry.id   AF-A0A9W9ZU95-F1
#
_cell.length_a   1.000
_cell.length_b   1.000
_cell.length_c   1.000
_cell.angle_alpha   90.00
_cell.angle_beta   90.00
_cell.angle_gamma   90.00
#
_symmetry.space_group_name_H-M   'P 1'
#
loop_
_entity.id
_entity.type
_entity.pdbx_description
1 polymer ?
#
loop_
_entity_poly.entity_id
_entity_poly.type
_entity_poly.pdbx_seq_one_letter_code
_entity_poly.pdbx_strand_id
1 'polypeptide(L)'
;MADGPAGFHFDELNKVRVLEPEISQQTSELKEECKEFVDKIGEFQKIVGGFIDMVDALAKEVEKEKMKAIGSRNLLKSIAKQREAQQQQLRALIAEKKTQLERFRVQHEALQKVESEQNEFIEQFYSTKVIIPGVIRLYKTIILT
;
A
#
# COMPACT_ATOMS: atom_id res chain seq x y z
N MET A 1 -43.94 -24.91 75.19
CA MET A 1 -44.18 -24.34 76.54
C MET A 1 -43.28 -23.14 76.67
N ALA A 2 -43.70 -21.92 76.94
CA ALA A 2 -45.00 -21.40 77.35
C ALA A 2 -45.22 -20.05 76.66
N ASP A 3 -46.46 -19.84 76.22
CA ASP A 3 -46.98 -18.58 75.71
C ASP A 3 -47.20 -17.65 76.92
N GLY A 4 -46.47 -16.54 76.97
CA GLY A 4 -46.52 -15.54 78.04
C GLY A 4 -47.12 -14.22 77.51
N PRO A 5 -48.05 -13.57 78.23
CA PRO A 5 -48.93 -12.49 77.73
C PRO A 5 -48.25 -11.11 77.57
N ALA A 6 -46.93 -11.06 77.41
CA ALA A 6 -46.21 -9.83 77.11
C ALA A 6 -45.12 -10.21 76.12
N GLY A 7 -45.12 -9.64 74.91
CA GLY A 7 -44.28 -10.00 73.74
C GLY A 7 -42.77 -9.92 73.99
N PHE A 8 -42.29 -10.76 74.91
CA PHE A 8 -40.95 -10.87 75.41
C PHE A 8 -40.58 -12.36 75.44
N HIS A 9 -39.50 -12.68 74.74
CA HIS A 9 -38.92 -14.01 74.58
C HIS A 9 -37.62 -14.09 75.40
N PHE A 10 -37.25 -15.27 75.89
CA PHE A 10 -35.96 -15.50 76.53
C PHE A 10 -34.99 -16.13 75.53
N ASP A 11 -33.75 -15.64 75.48
CA ASP A 11 -32.69 -16.25 74.67
C ASP A 11 -31.93 -17.37 75.41
N GLU A 12 -31.02 -18.05 74.73
CA GLU A 12 -30.18 -19.14 75.26
C GLU A 12 -29.29 -18.71 76.45
N LEU A 13 -29.17 -17.40 76.71
CA LEU A 13 -28.43 -16.80 77.83
C LEU A 13 -29.38 -16.25 78.92
N ASN A 14 -30.66 -16.64 78.92
CA ASN A 14 -31.71 -16.16 79.81
C ASN A 14 -31.93 -14.64 79.80
N LYS A 15 -31.60 -13.96 78.70
CA LYS A 15 -31.89 -12.53 78.56
C LYS A 15 -33.27 -12.33 77.94
N VAL A 16 -34.01 -11.37 78.50
CA VAL A 16 -35.32 -10.95 77.98
C VAL A 16 -35.11 -10.20 76.65
N ARG A 17 -35.79 -10.62 75.60
CA ARG A 17 -35.78 -10.05 74.24
C ARG A 17 -37.19 -9.75 73.78
N VAL A 18 -37.39 -8.73 72.95
CA VAL A 18 -38.71 -8.38 72.39
C VAL A 18 -39.02 -9.20 71.13
N LEU A 19 -38.00 -9.72 70.46
CA LEU A 19 -38.10 -10.49 69.23
C LEU A 19 -37.71 -11.96 69.50
N GLU A 20 -38.41 -12.89 68.88
CA GLU A 20 -38.10 -14.32 68.97
C GLU A 20 -36.65 -14.58 68.47
N PRO A 21 -35.82 -15.32 69.23
CA PRO A 21 -34.40 -15.49 68.90
C PRO A 21 -34.15 -16.06 67.51
N GLU A 22 -34.96 -17.03 67.08
CA GLU A 22 -34.86 -17.66 65.76
C GLU A 22 -35.17 -16.67 64.62
N ILE A 23 -36.24 -15.87 64.78
CA ILE A 23 -36.58 -14.80 63.81
C ILE A 23 -35.48 -13.73 63.77
N SER A 24 -34.91 -13.38 64.93
CA SER A 24 -33.78 -12.44 65.01
C SER A 24 -32.54 -12.96 64.28
N GLN A 25 -32.24 -14.27 64.40
CA GLN A 25 -31.12 -14.91 63.75
C GLN A 25 -31.31 -14.96 62.24
N GLN A 26 -32.46 -15.47 61.76
CA GLN A 26 -32.80 -15.54 60.34
C GLN A 26 -32.79 -14.15 59.67
N THR A 27 -33.29 -13.12 60.37
CA THR A 27 -33.26 -11.74 59.85
C THR A 27 -31.82 -11.20 59.75
N SER A 28 -30.92 -11.60 60.66
CA SER A 28 -29.51 -11.21 60.62
C SER A 28 -28.75 -11.94 59.51
N GLU A 29 -28.98 -13.23 59.33
CA GLU A 29 -28.41 -14.03 58.23
C GLU A 29 -28.84 -13.47 56.87
N LEU A 30 -30.14 -13.20 56.70
CA LEU A 30 -30.67 -12.56 55.49
C LEU A 30 -30.03 -11.20 55.22
N LYS A 31 -29.75 -10.41 56.27
CA LYS A 31 -29.08 -9.12 56.15
C LYS A 31 -27.63 -9.28 55.67
N GLU A 32 -26.91 -10.27 56.17
CA GLU A 32 -25.55 -10.58 55.72
C GLU A 32 -25.52 -11.07 54.28
N GLU A 33 -26.41 -12.00 53.91
CA GLU A 33 -26.53 -12.49 52.53
C GLU A 33 -26.88 -11.37 51.56
N CYS A 34 -27.83 -10.49 51.93
CA CYS A 34 -28.16 -9.30 51.14
C CYS A 34 -26.93 -8.41 50.92
N LYS A 35 -26.10 -8.22 51.97
CA LYS A 35 -24.88 -7.42 51.87
C LYS A 35 -23.87 -8.05 50.93
N GLU A 36 -23.60 -9.35 51.09
CA GLU A 36 -22.71 -10.08 50.18
C GLU A 36 -23.20 -10.05 48.73
N PHE A 37 -24.51 -10.16 48.52
CA PHE A 37 -25.09 -10.08 47.19
C PHE A 37 -24.83 -8.72 46.54
N VAL A 38 -25.05 -7.63 47.29
CA VAL A 38 -24.75 -6.27 46.82
C VAL A 38 -23.27 -6.10 46.50
N ASP A 39 -22.38 -6.62 47.36
CA ASP A 39 -20.93 -6.55 47.14
C ASP A 39 -20.51 -7.31 45.87
N LYS A 40 -21.03 -8.54 45.67
CA LYS A 40 -20.79 -9.37 44.46
C LYS A 40 -21.32 -8.68 43.20
N ILE A 41 -22.49 -8.06 43.25
CA ILE A 41 -23.04 -7.28 42.14
C ILE A 41 -22.16 -6.07 41.83
N GLY A 42 -21.65 -5.38 42.85
CA GLY A 42 -20.71 -4.27 42.69
C GLY A 42 -19.41 -4.68 42.01
N GLU A 43 -18.85 -5.85 42.35
CA GLU A 43 -17.68 -6.41 41.67
C GLU A 43 -17.99 -6.79 40.21
N PHE A 44 -19.13 -7.44 39.97
CA PHE A 44 -19.56 -7.80 38.62
C PHE A 44 -19.70 -6.55 37.72
N GLN A 45 -20.31 -5.48 38.23
CA GLN A 45 -20.44 -4.22 37.50
C GLN A 45 -19.07 -3.62 37.14
N LYS A 46 -18.08 -3.69 38.04
CA LYS A 46 -16.71 -3.23 37.74
C LYS A 46 -16.06 -4.05 36.63
N ILE A 47 -16.24 -5.37 36.65
CA ILE A 47 -15.69 -6.27 35.62
C ILE A 47 -16.34 -5.95 34.26
N VAL A 48 -17.66 -5.82 34.22
CA VAL A 48 -18.38 -5.47 32.98
C VAL A 48 -17.95 -4.10 32.46
N GLY A 49 -17.79 -3.11 33.34
CA GLY A 49 -17.26 -1.79 32.97
C GLY A 49 -15.88 -1.88 32.33
N GLY A 50 -14.95 -2.59 32.96
CA GLY A 50 -13.61 -2.81 32.40
C GLY A 50 -13.63 -3.58 31.08
N PHE A 51 -14.55 -4.54 30.92
CA PHE A 51 -14.72 -5.27 29.67
C PHE A 51 -15.21 -4.36 28.53
N ILE A 52 -16.18 -3.48 28.81
CA ILE A 52 -16.66 -2.48 27.83
C ILE A 52 -15.50 -1.59 27.37
N ASP A 53 -14.71 -1.06 28.32
CA ASP A 53 -13.56 -0.21 28.00
C ASP A 53 -12.52 -0.93 27.12
N MET A 54 -12.24 -2.21 27.41
CA MET A 54 -11.33 -3.02 26.59
C MET A 54 -11.86 -3.25 25.18
N VAL A 55 -13.16 -3.54 25.04
CA VAL A 55 -13.80 -3.73 23.73
C VAL A 55 -13.76 -2.43 22.92
N ASP A 56 -14.03 -1.29 23.54
CA ASP A 56 -13.96 0.02 22.88
C ASP A 56 -12.54 0.38 22.44
N ALA A 57 -11.54 0.08 23.27
CA ALA A 57 -10.14 0.27 22.91
C ALA A 57 -9.74 -0.62 21.72
N LEU A 58 -10.16 -1.89 21.73
CA LEU A 58 -9.91 -2.82 20.63
C LEU A 58 -10.58 -2.35 19.34
N ALA A 59 -11.84 -1.91 19.40
CA ALA A 59 -12.56 -1.38 18.24
C ALA A 59 -11.83 -0.20 17.58
N LYS A 60 -11.28 0.72 18.39
CA LYS A 60 -10.49 1.86 17.91
C LYS A 60 -9.20 1.42 17.21
N GLU A 61 -8.46 0.47 17.78
CA GLU A 61 -7.24 -0.04 17.14
C GLU A 61 -7.54 -0.82 15.85
N VAL A 62 -8.64 -1.58 15.81
CA VAL A 62 -9.09 -2.27 14.59
C VAL A 62 -9.38 -1.27 13.46
N GLU A 63 -10.15 -0.20 13.74
CA GLU A 63 -10.45 0.79 12.71
C GLU A 63 -9.19 1.54 12.25
N LYS A 64 -8.25 1.83 13.15
CA LYS A 64 -6.95 2.42 12.81
C LYS A 64 -6.14 1.54 11.87
N GLU A 65 -6.01 0.24 12.17
CA GLU A 65 -5.28 -0.70 11.30
C GLU A 65 -5.99 -0.92 9.96
N LYS A 66 -7.33 -0.98 9.96
CA LYS A 66 -8.13 -1.03 8.73
C LYS A 66 -7.87 0.18 7.83
N MET A 67 -7.81 1.39 8.39
CA MET A 67 -7.50 2.60 7.62
C MET A 67 -6.07 2.58 7.06
N LYS A 68 -5.08 2.09 7.81
CA LYS A 68 -3.70 1.91 7.30
C LYS A 68 -3.65 0.89 6.16
N ALA A 69 -4.39 -0.21 6.26
CA ALA A 69 -4.45 -1.23 5.22
C ALA A 69 -5.10 -0.69 3.93
N ILE A 70 -6.18 0.07 4.05
CA ILE A 70 -6.83 0.76 2.91
C ILE A 70 -5.85 1.75 2.27
N GLY A 71 -5.15 2.57 3.06
CA GLY A 71 -4.15 3.51 2.58
C GLY A 71 -3.03 2.82 1.79
N SER A 72 -2.47 1.75 2.34
CA SER A 72 -1.41 0.95 1.70
C SER A 72 -1.90 0.32 0.39
N ARG A 73 -3.12 -0.21 0.36
CA ARG A 73 -3.73 -0.77 -0.84
C ARG A 73 -3.94 0.28 -1.94
N ASN A 74 -4.38 1.47 -1.56
CA ASN A 74 -4.56 2.58 -2.51
C ASN A 74 -3.23 3.04 -3.10
N LEU A 75 -2.17 3.12 -2.28
CA LEU A 75 -0.83 3.44 -2.75
C LEU A 75 -0.30 2.39 -3.73
N LEU A 76 -0.47 1.09 -3.44
CA LEU A 76 -0.07 0.04 -4.37
C LEU A 76 -0.82 0.13 -5.70
N LYS A 77 -2.13 0.42 -5.67
CA LYS A 77 -2.95 0.59 -6.87
C LYS A 77 -2.49 1.81 -7.69
N SER A 78 -2.14 2.93 -7.04
CA SER A 78 -1.66 4.12 -7.74
C SER A 78 -0.29 3.89 -8.37
N ILE A 79 0.63 3.20 -7.68
CA ILE A 79 1.95 2.83 -8.21
C ILE A 79 1.80 1.93 -9.44
N ALA A 80 0.91 0.93 -9.41
CA ALA A 80 0.68 0.07 -10.57
C ALA A 80 0.21 0.87 -11.79
N LYS A 81 -0.76 1.78 -11.59
CA LYS A 81 -1.26 2.66 -12.66
C LYS A 81 -0.17 3.61 -13.19
N GLN A 82 0.66 4.17 -12.29
CA GLN A 82 1.77 5.04 -12.68
C GLN A 82 2.82 4.27 -13.48
N ARG A 83 3.18 3.05 -13.06
CA ARG A 83 4.11 2.19 -13.79
C ARG A 83 3.60 1.86 -15.19
N GLU A 84 2.32 1.52 -15.32
CA GLU A 84 1.70 1.24 -16.62
C GLU A 84 1.75 2.47 -17.54
N ALA A 85 1.38 3.65 -17.03
CA ALA A 85 1.46 4.90 -17.78
C ALA A 85 2.90 5.23 -18.22
N GLN A 86 3.87 5.09 -17.32
CA GLN A 86 5.29 5.28 -17.64
C GLN A 86 5.76 4.29 -18.71
N GLN A 87 5.35 3.03 -18.62
CA GLN A 87 5.71 2.02 -19.62
C GLN A 87 5.13 2.35 -20.99
N GLN A 88 3.88 2.82 -21.06
CA GLN A 88 3.26 3.26 -22.30
C GLN A 88 3.99 4.47 -22.90
N GLN A 89 4.35 5.47 -22.08
CA GLN A 89 5.14 6.63 -22.51
C GLN A 89 6.51 6.22 -23.07
N LEU A 90 7.23 5.34 -22.38
CA LEU A 90 8.53 4.83 -22.86
C LEU A 90 8.40 4.06 -24.17
N ARG A 91 7.35 3.23 -24.33
CA ARG A 91 7.10 2.52 -25.60
C ARG A 91 6.83 3.49 -26.75
N ALA A 92 6.05 4.55 -26.51
CA ALA A 92 5.80 5.58 -27.51
C ALA A 92 7.10 6.31 -27.91
N LEU A 93 7.94 6.67 -26.94
CA LEU A 93 9.22 7.31 -27.21
C LEU A 93 10.18 6.39 -27.98
N ILE A 94 10.24 5.10 -27.64
CA ILE A 94 11.03 4.12 -28.39
C ILE A 94 10.55 4.02 -29.84
N ALA A 95 9.24 3.97 -30.06
CA ALA A 95 8.66 3.92 -31.40
C ALA A 95 9.03 5.18 -32.22
N GLU A 96 8.91 6.36 -31.61
CA GLU A 96 9.30 7.63 -32.24
C GLU A 96 10.79 7.63 -32.64
N LYS A 97 11.67 7.21 -31.72
CA LYS A 97 13.12 7.15 -31.98
C LYS A 97 13.49 6.13 -33.06
N LYS A 98 12.80 4.99 -33.12
CA LYS A 98 12.98 4.01 -34.20
C LYS A 98 12.60 4.59 -35.56
N THR A 99 11.48 5.30 -35.64
CA THR A 99 11.06 5.98 -36.88
C THR A 99 12.07 7.04 -37.31
N GLN A 100 12.58 7.85 -36.36
CA GLN A 100 13.63 8.83 -36.65
C GLN A 100 14.91 8.17 -37.17
N LEU A 101 15.32 7.06 -36.54
CA LEU A 101 16.51 6.31 -36.95
C LEU A 101 16.37 5.77 -38.39
N GLU A 102 15.22 5.17 -38.72
CA GLU A 102 15.01 4.63 -40.07
C GLU A 102 15.00 5.74 -41.13
N ARG A 103 14.41 6.90 -40.82
CA ARG A 103 14.48 8.08 -41.69
C ARG A 103 15.93 8.50 -41.95
N PHE A 104 16.76 8.58 -40.90
CA PHE A 104 18.17 8.95 -41.05
C PHE A 104 18.96 7.89 -41.81
N ARG A 105 18.65 6.60 -41.62
CA ARG A 105 19.28 5.50 -42.36
C ARG A 105 19.04 5.64 -43.87
N VAL A 106 17.79 5.88 -44.28
CA VAL A 106 17.42 6.08 -45.69
C VAL A 106 18.09 7.34 -46.26
N GLN A 107 18.12 8.44 -45.51
CA GLN A 107 18.80 9.66 -45.95
C GLN A 107 20.30 9.45 -46.15
N HIS A 108 20.94 8.74 -45.23
CA HIS A 108 22.36 8.40 -45.33
C HIS A 108 22.65 7.53 -46.56
N GLU A 109 21.85 6.49 -46.80
CA GLU A 109 21.98 5.62 -47.97
C GLU A 109 21.82 6.39 -49.29
N ALA A 110 20.86 7.33 -49.35
CA ALA A 110 20.69 8.19 -50.52
C ALA A 110 21.90 9.11 -50.75
N LEU A 111 22.47 9.69 -49.69
CA LEU A 111 23.66 10.54 -49.79
C LEU A 111 24.90 9.75 -50.23
N GLN A 112 25.10 8.54 -49.69
CA GLN A 112 26.19 7.66 -50.11
C GLN A 112 26.11 7.30 -51.60
N LYS A 113 24.89 7.08 -52.11
CA LYS A 113 24.69 6.84 -53.55
C LYS A 113 25.12 8.05 -54.39
N VAL A 114 24.67 9.24 -54.00
CA VAL A 114 25.06 10.49 -54.68
C VAL A 114 26.56 10.72 -54.63
N GLU A 115 27.21 10.45 -53.48
CA GLU A 115 28.66 10.53 -53.33
C GLU A 115 29.39 9.56 -54.28
N SER A 116 28.93 8.31 -54.38
CA SER A 116 29.49 7.32 -55.31
C SER A 116 29.35 7.78 -56.77
N GLU A 117 28.17 8.26 -57.17
CA GLU A 117 27.92 8.79 -58.51
C GLU A 117 28.82 9.99 -58.83
N GLN A 118 29.04 10.88 -57.86
CA GLN A 118 29.96 12.01 -58.01
C GLN A 118 31.41 11.56 -58.16
N ASN A 119 31.86 10.57 -57.38
CA ASN A 119 33.21 10.03 -57.49
C ASN A 119 33.45 9.36 -58.85
N GLU A 120 32.50 8.54 -59.32
CA GLU A 120 32.55 7.95 -60.66
C GLU A 120 32.62 9.01 -61.75
N PHE A 121 31.82 10.08 -61.63
CA PHE A 121 31.87 11.20 -62.57
C PHE A 121 33.23 11.88 -62.58
N ILE A 122 33.83 12.11 -61.41
CA ILE A 122 35.18 12.69 -61.28
C ILE A 122 36.21 11.80 -61.97
N GLU A 123 36.19 10.48 -61.71
CA GLU A 123 37.12 9.52 -62.34
C GLU A 123 37.00 9.53 -63.87
N GLN A 124 35.77 9.49 -64.40
CA GLN A 124 35.52 9.57 -65.83
C GLN A 124 36.00 10.90 -66.43
N PHE A 125 35.76 12.02 -65.73
CA PHE A 125 36.22 13.33 -66.17
C PHE A 125 37.74 13.41 -66.24
N TYR A 126 38.45 12.92 -65.22
CA TYR A 126 39.92 12.86 -65.20
C TYR A 126 40.47 12.02 -66.35
N SER A 127 39.91 10.82 -66.57
CA SER A 127 40.31 9.94 -67.66
C SER A 127 40.11 10.60 -69.04
N THR A 128 38.93 11.17 -69.28
CA THR A 128 38.52 11.71 -70.58
C THR A 128 39.17 13.05 -70.91
N LYS A 129 39.29 13.96 -69.94
CA LYS A 129 39.71 15.35 -70.19
C LYS A 129 41.16 15.63 -69.85
N VAL A 130 41.81 14.81 -69.03
CA VAL A 130 43.21 15.04 -68.59
C VAL A 130 44.13 14.00 -69.21
N ILE A 131 43.85 12.71 -69.02
CA ILE A 131 44.75 11.63 -69.42
C ILE A 131 44.75 11.41 -70.93
N ILE A 132 43.58 11.21 -71.55
CA ILE A 132 43.48 10.91 -72.99
C ILE A 132 44.12 12.01 -73.87
N PRO A 133 43.85 13.32 -73.67
CA PRO A 133 44.50 14.37 -74.45
C PRO A 133 46.02 14.43 -74.21
N GLY A 134 46.48 14.15 -72.99
CA GLY A 134 47.90 14.06 -72.66
C GLY A 134 48.60 12.93 -73.40
N VAL A 135 47.99 11.74 -73.43
CA VAL A 135 48.49 10.57 -74.17
C VAL A 135 48.52 10.85 -75.67
N ILE A 136 47.45 11.43 -76.23
CA ILE A 136 47.41 11.82 -77.66
C ILE A 136 48.52 12.82 -77.97
N ARG A 137 48.75 13.83 -77.12
CA ARG A 137 49.82 14.82 -77.29
C ARG A 137 51.20 14.13 -77.27
N LEU A 138 51.43 13.22 -76.33
CA LEU A 138 52.68 12.47 -76.22
C LEU A 138 52.93 11.59 -77.46
N TYR A 139 51.91 10.86 -77.92
CA TYR A 139 51.99 10.01 -79.11
C TYR A 139 52.30 10.83 -80.37
N LYS A 140 51.69 12.01 -80.49
CA LYS A 140 51.94 12.93 -81.60
C LYS A 140 53.36 13.50 -81.58
N THR A 141 53.92 13.77 -80.40
CA THR A 141 55.33 14.18 -80.27
C THR A 141 56.29 13.07 -80.65
N ILE A 142 56.02 11.82 -80.25
CA ILE A 142 56.89 10.67 -80.56
C ILE A 142 56.89 10.32 -82.06
N ILE A 143 55.74 10.40 -82.74
CA ILE A 143 55.64 10.04 -84.18
C ILE A 143 56.22 11.13 -85.10
N LEU A 144 56.25 12.39 -84.66
CA LEU A 144 56.76 13.52 -85.45
C LEU A 144 58.25 13.84 -85.19
N THR A 145 58.94 13.03 -84.40
CA THR A 145 60.39 13.09 -84.16
C THR A 145 61.07 11.96 -84.92
#